data_AF-H8ZE13-F1
#
_entry.id   AF-H8ZE13-F1
#
_cell.length_a   1.000
_cell.length_b   1.000
_cell.length_c   1.000
_cell.angle_alpha   90.00
_cell.angle_beta   90.00
_cell.angle_gamma   90.00
#
_symmetry.space_group_name_H-M   'P 1'
#
loop_
_entity.id
_entity.type
_entity.pdbx_description
1 polymer ?
#
loop_
_entity_poly.entity_id
_entity_poly.type
_entity_poly.pdbx_seq_one_letter_code
_entity_poly.pdbx_strand_id
1 'polypeptide(L)'
;MLYEAFFTALIGISWGAFFLINPLTRHGSAGKASTSIGSIDKDCFIIFYLNGMAFFILIYFLKCTSKSTYLLGFHILRRLIESSVYSYSPTSTMNFMQFATGIVYYPMLLMRSTESQTVRVPLFVAGTLLQTVLHYLLFRKKQHVKYLHYVSEMIIHSAITLDYLNLAWILSFTAINILNRNK
;
A
#
# COMPACT_ATOMS: atom_id res chain seq x y z
N MET A 1 -10.62 11.76 -15.14
CA MET A 1 -10.96 12.84 -14.18
C MET A 1 -11.12 12.34 -12.74
N LEU A 2 -11.90 11.29 -12.47
CA LEU A 2 -12.11 10.78 -11.10
C LEU A 2 -10.82 10.24 -10.47
N TYR A 3 -10.01 9.50 -11.22
CA TYR A 3 -8.73 8.95 -10.77
C TYR A 3 -7.74 10.06 -10.36
N GLU A 4 -7.62 11.08 -11.21
CA GLU A 4 -6.71 12.21 -11.01
C GLU A 4 -7.14 13.06 -9.81
N ALA A 5 -8.44 13.32 -9.67
CA ALA A 5 -9.00 13.99 -8.50
C ALA A 5 -8.75 13.20 -7.21
N PHE A 6 -8.93 11.88 -7.24
CA PHE A 6 -8.71 11.01 -6.09
C PHE A 6 -7.24 11.02 -5.63
N PHE A 7 -6.28 10.80 -6.53
CA PHE A 7 -4.87 10.77 -6.14
C PHE A 7 -4.34 12.16 -5.75
N THR A 8 -4.81 13.22 -6.40
CA THR A 8 -4.46 14.60 -6.01
C THR A 8 -5.00 14.92 -4.61
N ALA A 9 -6.25 14.53 -4.31
CA ALA A 9 -6.83 14.66 -2.98
C ALA A 9 -6.07 13.82 -1.96
N LEU A 10 -5.68 12.59 -2.29
CA LEU A 10 -4.87 11.76 -1.40
C LEU A 10 -3.52 12.39 -1.06
N ILE A 11 -2.81 12.94 -2.04
CA ILE A 11 -1.56 13.66 -1.82
C ILE A 11 -1.80 14.87 -0.91
N GLY A 12 -2.81 15.70 -1.24
CA GLY A 12 -3.16 16.89 -0.48
C GLY A 12 -3.58 16.60 0.96
N ILE A 13 -4.44 15.60 1.18
CA ILE A 13 -4.88 15.17 2.51
C ILE A 13 -3.72 14.55 3.29
N SER A 14 -2.84 13.77 2.65
CA SER A 14 -1.69 13.15 3.34
C SER A 14 -0.73 14.21 3.88
N TRP A 15 -0.34 15.18 3.04
CA TRP A 15 0.53 16.28 3.46
C TRP A 15 -0.18 17.26 4.40
N GLY A 16 -1.45 17.58 4.14
CA GLY A 16 -2.27 18.41 5.02
C GLY A 16 -2.42 17.82 6.42
N ALA A 17 -2.72 16.53 6.53
CA ALA A 17 -2.79 15.82 7.80
C ALA A 17 -1.42 15.77 8.50
N PHE A 18 -0.32 15.60 7.76
CA PHE A 18 1.03 15.61 8.33
C PHE A 18 1.41 16.97 8.96
N PHE A 19 1.14 18.08 8.25
CA PHE A 19 1.50 19.42 8.72
C PHE A 19 0.51 19.99 9.75
N LEU A 20 -0.79 19.73 9.59
CA LEU A 20 -1.83 20.36 10.40
C LEU A 20 -2.30 19.50 11.57
N ILE A 21 -2.23 18.16 11.45
CA ILE A 21 -2.76 17.22 12.45
C ILE A 21 -1.82 16.01 12.62
N ASN A 22 -0.58 16.29 13.03
CA ASN A 22 0.50 15.31 13.20
C ASN A 22 0.10 14.00 13.93
N PRO A 23 -0.76 14.01 14.98
CA PRO A 23 -1.23 12.78 15.63
C PRO A 23 -1.95 11.79 14.69
N LEU A 24 -2.58 12.26 13.61
CA LEU A 24 -3.29 11.41 12.62
C LEU A 24 -2.36 10.76 11.60
N THR A 25 -1.05 11.02 11.66
CA THR A 25 -0.09 10.44 10.72
C THR A 25 0.98 9.60 11.43
N ARG A 26 0.96 9.56 12.77
CA ARG A 26 1.87 8.76 13.59
C ARG A 26 1.43 7.29 13.60
N HIS A 27 2.35 6.40 13.25
CA HIS A 27 2.22 4.98 13.53
C HIS A 27 2.58 4.72 14.99
N GLY A 28 1.71 4.05 15.74
CA GLY A 28 2.02 3.62 17.10
C GLY A 28 3.32 2.81 17.14
N SER A 29 4.24 3.17 18.03
CA SER A 29 5.39 2.33 18.38
C SER A 29 5.32 1.94 19.85
N ALA A 30 5.91 0.79 20.17
CA ALA A 30 6.10 0.32 21.54
C ALA A 30 6.58 1.47 22.45
N GLY A 31 5.83 1.71 23.53
CA GLY A 31 6.16 2.66 24.59
C GLY A 31 5.40 3.99 24.59
N LYS A 32 4.65 4.35 23.55
CA LYS A 32 3.77 5.52 23.58
C LYS A 32 2.39 5.12 23.06
N ALA A 33 1.45 4.93 23.99
CA ALA A 33 0.04 4.77 23.65
C ALA A 33 -0.39 5.98 22.82
N SER A 34 -0.58 5.79 21.52
CA SER A 34 -1.36 6.74 20.74
C SER A 34 -2.80 6.53 21.15
N THR A 35 -3.20 7.20 22.24
CA THR A 35 -4.59 7.34 22.68
C THR A 35 -5.35 8.25 21.71
N SER A 36 -5.31 7.92 20.42
CA SER A 36 -6.17 8.51 19.41
C SER A 36 -7.40 7.63 19.29
N ILE A 37 -8.55 8.19 19.62
CA ILE A 37 -9.89 7.64 19.45
C ILE A 37 -9.97 6.87 18.12
N GLY A 38 -10.22 5.56 18.17
CA GLY A 38 -10.42 4.72 16.97
C GLY A 38 -9.15 4.19 16.29
N SER A 39 -8.21 3.59 17.03
CA SER A 39 -7.08 2.85 16.45
C SER A 39 -7.49 1.44 16.02
N ILE A 40 -7.20 1.08 14.76
CA ILE A 40 -7.45 -0.22 14.14
C ILE A 40 -6.12 -1.00 14.09
N ASP A 41 -6.16 -2.30 14.36
CA ASP A 41 -4.98 -3.17 14.27
C ASP A 41 -4.45 -3.21 12.82
N LYS A 42 -3.13 -3.17 12.63
CA LYS A 42 -2.51 -3.33 11.31
C LYS A 42 -2.72 -4.72 10.71
N ASP A 43 -3.04 -5.74 11.50
CA ASP A 43 -3.46 -7.04 10.96
C ASP A 43 -4.77 -6.93 10.13
N CYS A 44 -5.57 -5.87 10.33
CA CYS A 44 -6.70 -5.55 9.45
C CYS A 44 -6.28 -5.12 8.03
N PHE A 45 -4.97 -5.00 7.71
CA PHE A 45 -4.51 -4.83 6.33
C PHE A 45 -4.99 -5.94 5.40
N ILE A 46 -5.25 -7.14 5.93
CA ILE A 46 -5.83 -8.24 5.15
C ILE A 46 -7.13 -7.83 4.44
N ILE A 47 -7.92 -6.94 5.03
CA ILE A 47 -9.18 -6.45 4.48
C ILE A 47 -8.94 -5.64 3.20
N PHE A 48 -7.84 -4.90 3.10
CA PHE A 48 -7.52 -4.11 1.90
C PHE A 48 -7.27 -5.03 0.71
N TYR A 49 -6.51 -6.10 0.93
CA TYR A 49 -6.20 -7.06 -0.11
C TYR A 49 -7.38 -7.96 -0.45
N LEU A 50 -8.24 -8.30 0.53
CA LEU A 50 -9.52 -8.97 0.26
C LEU A 50 -10.42 -8.11 -0.63
N ASN A 51 -10.56 -6.81 -0.31
CA ASN A 51 -11.34 -5.89 -1.12
C ASN A 51 -10.76 -5.74 -2.54
N GLY A 52 -9.44 -5.56 -2.65
CA GLY A 52 -8.74 -5.51 -3.93
C GLY A 52 -8.93 -6.79 -4.75
N MET A 53 -8.89 -7.96 -4.11
CA MET A 53 -9.07 -9.24 -4.77
C MET A 53 -10.52 -9.44 -5.25
N ALA A 54 -11.51 -9.08 -4.44
CA ALA A 54 -12.91 -9.09 -4.83
C ALA A 54 -13.17 -8.20 -6.05
N PHE A 55 -12.57 -7.01 -6.06
CA PHE A 55 -12.68 -6.07 -7.18
C PHE A 55 -11.94 -6.56 -8.43
N PHE A 56 -10.77 -7.20 -8.28
CA PHE A 56 -10.07 -7.84 -9.39
C PHE A 56 -10.91 -8.96 -10.02
N ILE A 57 -11.55 -9.80 -9.19
CA ILE A 57 -12.46 -10.86 -9.66
C ILE A 57 -13.61 -10.26 -10.47
N LEU A 58 -14.22 -9.17 -9.98
CA LEU A 58 -15.29 -8.46 -10.70
C LEU A 58 -14.81 -7.96 -12.07
N ILE A 59 -13.68 -7.26 -12.13
CA ILE A 59 -13.10 -6.76 -13.39
C ILE A 59 -12.79 -7.92 -14.35
N TYR A 60 -12.27 -9.03 -13.83
CA TYR A 60 -11.98 -10.23 -14.61
C TYR A 60 -13.25 -10.83 -15.23
N PHE A 61 -14.34 -10.96 -14.45
CA PHE A 61 -15.63 -11.43 -14.97
C PHE A 61 -16.23 -10.50 -16.02
N LEU A 62 -16.06 -9.19 -15.85
CA LEU A 62 -16.49 -8.17 -16.82
C LEU A 62 -15.60 -8.13 -18.09
N LYS A 63 -14.55 -8.94 -18.16
CA LYS A 63 -13.57 -8.99 -19.26
C LYS A 63 -12.85 -7.65 -19.50
N CYS A 64 -12.77 -6.80 -18.48
CA CYS A 64 -12.07 -5.51 -18.54
C CYS A 64 -10.61 -5.68 -18.09
N THR A 65 -9.84 -6.56 -18.73
CA THR A 65 -8.49 -6.91 -18.25
C THR A 65 -7.39 -6.46 -19.21
N SER A 66 -6.27 -6.01 -18.64
CA SER A 66 -5.02 -5.80 -19.34
C SER A 66 -3.91 -6.65 -18.71
N LYS A 67 -2.74 -6.72 -19.37
CA LYS A 67 -1.56 -7.36 -18.77
C LYS A 67 -1.17 -6.72 -17.43
N SER A 68 -1.33 -5.40 -17.30
CA SER A 68 -1.11 -4.66 -16.04
C SER A 68 -2.08 -5.12 -14.95
N THR A 69 -3.36 -5.29 -15.29
CA THR A 69 -4.39 -5.80 -14.37
C THR A 69 -4.03 -7.18 -13.83
N TYR A 70 -3.55 -8.10 -14.68
CA TYR A 70 -3.12 -9.43 -14.24
C TYR A 70 -1.93 -9.39 -13.27
N LEU A 71 -0.90 -8.59 -13.57
CA LEU A 71 0.26 -8.44 -12.69
C LEU A 71 -0.13 -7.80 -11.35
N LEU A 72 -1.03 -6.81 -11.37
CA LEU A 72 -1.56 -6.22 -10.14
C LEU A 72 -2.40 -7.21 -9.34
N GLY A 73 -3.26 -8.01 -10.00
CA GLY A 73 -4.00 -9.08 -9.35
C GLY A 73 -3.09 -10.10 -8.68
N PHE A 74 -2.00 -10.51 -9.35
CA PHE A 74 -0.99 -11.40 -8.75
C PHE A 74 -0.32 -10.77 -7.53
N HIS A 75 0.06 -9.49 -7.61
CA HIS A 75 0.62 -8.75 -6.47
C HIS A 75 -0.34 -8.73 -5.28
N ILE A 76 -1.61 -8.37 -5.51
CA ILE A 76 -2.66 -8.32 -4.48
C ILE A 76 -2.86 -9.69 -3.84
N LEU A 77 -2.97 -10.75 -4.65
CA LEU A 77 -3.15 -12.12 -4.15
C LEU A 77 -1.97 -12.56 -3.28
N ARG A 78 -0.74 -12.29 -3.72
CA ARG A 78 0.46 -12.61 -2.94
C ARG A 78 0.47 -11.81 -1.62
N ARG A 79 0.16 -10.52 -1.64
CA ARG A 79 0.09 -9.71 -0.41
C ARG A 79 -1.03 -10.14 0.53
N LEU A 80 -2.14 -10.64 0.00
CA LEU A 80 -3.22 -11.26 0.77
C LEU A 80 -2.71 -12.50 1.52
N ILE A 81 -2.03 -13.41 0.83
CA ILE A 81 -1.41 -14.60 1.42
C ILE A 81 -0.35 -14.21 2.47
N GLU A 82 0.49 -13.22 2.17
CA GLU A 82 1.48 -12.75 3.14
C GLU A 82 0.84 -12.19 4.41
N SER A 83 -0.26 -11.46 4.28
CA SER A 83 -0.97 -10.86 5.41
C SER A 83 -1.74 -11.88 6.26
N SER A 84 -2.04 -13.08 5.72
CA SER A 84 -2.61 -14.18 6.50
C SER A 84 -1.54 -15.03 7.21
N VAL A 85 -0.28 -14.97 6.75
CA VAL A 85 0.85 -15.73 7.32
C VAL A 85 1.69 -14.90 8.29
N TYR A 86 1.82 -13.60 8.03
CA TYR A 86 2.61 -12.68 8.85
C TYR A 86 1.70 -11.72 9.61
N SER A 87 1.86 -11.69 10.93
CA SER A 87 1.21 -10.72 11.80
C SER A 87 2.16 -9.58 12.16
N TYR A 88 1.61 -8.38 12.27
CA TYR A 88 2.28 -7.25 12.86
C TYR A 88 2.38 -7.42 14.39
N SER A 89 3.19 -6.58 15.04
CA SER A 89 3.18 -6.53 16.50
C SER A 89 1.80 -6.02 16.96
N PRO A 90 1.22 -6.56 18.04
CA PRO A 90 -0.07 -6.11 18.60
C PRO A 90 -0.12 -4.61 18.97
N THR A 91 1.04 -3.97 19.07
CA THR A 91 1.17 -2.53 19.35
C THR A 91 1.15 -1.66 18.09
N SER A 92 1.10 -2.28 16.90
CA SER A 92 1.16 -1.59 15.61
C SER A 92 -0.26 -1.31 15.13
N THR A 93 -0.67 -0.04 15.19
CA THR A 93 -2.03 0.39 14.81
C THR A 93 -2.02 1.37 13.64
N MET A 94 -3.17 1.48 12.99
CA MET A 94 -3.51 2.48 11.98
C MET A 94 -4.80 3.20 12.40
N ASN A 95 -5.03 4.40 11.87
CA ASN A 95 -6.30 5.11 12.12
C ASN A 95 -7.34 4.83 11.05
N PHE A 96 -8.58 5.27 11.30
CA PHE A 96 -9.70 5.10 10.38
C PHE A 96 -9.46 5.72 9.00
N MET A 97 -8.82 6.88 8.89
CA MET A 97 -8.56 7.51 7.59
C MET A 97 -7.56 6.68 6.76
N GLN A 98 -6.50 6.18 7.39
CA GLN A 98 -5.56 5.24 6.77
C GLN A 98 -6.28 3.97 6.33
N PHE A 99 -7.20 3.47 7.15
CA PHE A 99 -8.03 2.31 6.83
C PHE A 99 -8.93 2.56 5.61
N ALA A 100 -9.73 3.63 5.62
CA ALA A 100 -10.60 4.00 4.51
C ALA A 100 -9.81 4.24 3.21
N THR A 101 -8.66 4.90 3.31
CA THR A 101 -7.76 5.12 2.16
C THR A 101 -7.31 3.78 1.56
N GLY A 102 -6.86 2.85 2.40
CA GLY A 102 -6.42 1.52 1.96
C GLY A 102 -7.53 0.70 1.30
N ILE A 103 -8.77 0.82 1.78
CA ILE A 103 -9.94 0.18 1.18
C ILE A 103 -10.19 0.69 -0.25
N VAL A 104 -10.11 2.00 -0.48
CA VAL A 104 -10.43 2.59 -1.80
C VAL A 104 -9.26 2.52 -2.78
N TYR A 105 -8.02 2.45 -2.28
CA TYR A 105 -6.80 2.49 -3.09
C TYR A 105 -6.72 1.39 -4.15
N TYR A 106 -6.87 0.11 -3.77
CA TYR A 106 -6.73 -1.00 -4.71
C TYR A 106 -7.80 -1.02 -5.81
N PRO A 107 -9.09 -0.77 -5.53
CA PRO A 107 -10.10 -0.58 -6.57
C PRO A 107 -9.72 0.50 -7.59
N MET A 108 -9.31 1.69 -7.14
CA MET A 108 -8.91 2.79 -8.02
C MET A 108 -7.70 2.42 -8.88
N LEU A 109 -6.69 1.77 -8.28
CA LEU A 109 -5.50 1.33 -9.01
C LEU A 109 -5.82 0.22 -10.02
N LEU A 110 -6.72 -0.70 -9.67
CA LEU A 110 -7.19 -1.74 -10.58
C LEU A 110 -7.94 -1.15 -11.77
N MET A 111 -8.86 -0.19 -11.55
CA MET A 111 -9.53 0.53 -12.65
C MET A 111 -8.50 1.16 -13.60
N ARG A 112 -7.51 1.88 -13.05
CA ARG A 112 -6.47 2.52 -13.86
C ARG A 112 -5.60 1.51 -14.60
N SER A 113 -5.33 0.36 -13.99
CA SER A 113 -4.51 -0.69 -14.60
C SER A 113 -5.14 -1.24 -15.89
N THR A 114 -6.47 -1.19 -16.03
CA THR A 114 -7.17 -1.65 -17.24
C THR A 114 -6.76 -0.85 -18.48
N GLU A 115 -6.38 0.42 -18.30
CA GLU A 115 -5.97 1.34 -19.36
C GLU A 115 -4.45 1.32 -19.61
N SER A 116 -3.66 0.73 -18.70
CA SER A 116 -2.19 0.71 -18.79
C SER A 116 -1.71 -0.35 -19.77
N GLN A 117 -0.99 0.09 -20.81
CA GLN A 117 -0.40 -0.78 -21.83
C GLN A 117 1.07 -1.12 -21.56
N THR A 118 1.76 -0.33 -20.73
CA THR A 118 3.18 -0.50 -20.45
C THR A 118 3.40 -1.32 -19.18
N VAL A 119 4.02 -2.49 -19.33
CA VAL A 119 4.47 -3.31 -18.20
C VAL A 119 5.91 -3.75 -18.39
N ARG A 120 6.66 -3.85 -17.29
CA ARG A 120 8.05 -4.34 -17.27
C ARG A 120 8.13 -5.61 -16.44
N VAL A 121 7.76 -6.75 -17.05
CA VAL A 121 7.69 -8.06 -16.36
C VAL A 121 8.99 -8.42 -15.61
N PRO A 122 10.20 -8.27 -16.17
CA PRO A 122 11.43 -8.58 -15.43
C PRO A 122 11.58 -7.73 -14.16
N LEU A 123 11.25 -6.44 -14.24
CA LEU A 123 11.31 -5.52 -13.11
C LEU A 123 10.25 -5.87 -12.05
N PHE A 124 9.05 -6.28 -12.48
CA PHE A 124 7.99 -6.77 -11.60
C PHE A 124 8.43 -8.02 -10.83
N VAL A 125 9.02 -9.00 -11.52
CA VAL A 125 9.52 -10.23 -10.89
C VAL A 125 10.64 -9.91 -9.90
N ALA A 126 11.63 -9.09 -10.29
CA ALA A 126 12.71 -8.68 -9.42
C ALA A 126 12.20 -7.94 -8.17
N GLY A 127 11.28 -6.99 -8.34
CA GLY A 127 10.65 -6.25 -7.25
C GLY A 127 9.87 -7.17 -6.31
N THR A 128 9.12 -8.13 -6.85
CA THR A 128 8.33 -9.10 -6.07
C THR A 128 9.22 -10.03 -5.25
N LEU A 129 10.30 -10.55 -5.85
CA LEU A 129 11.28 -11.37 -5.14
C LEU A 129 11.96 -10.58 -4.01
N LEU A 130 12.44 -9.37 -4.33
CA LEU A 130 13.05 -8.49 -3.35
C LEU A 130 12.11 -8.21 -2.18
N GLN A 131 10.84 -7.86 -2.46
CA GLN A 131 9.87 -7.59 -1.42
C GLN A 131 9.59 -8.81 -0.54
N THR A 132 9.53 -10.00 -1.15
CA THR A 132 9.28 -11.26 -0.41
C THR A 132 10.42 -11.55 0.57
N VAL A 133 11.67 -11.37 0.12
CA VAL A 133 12.84 -11.48 1.00
C VAL A 133 12.78 -10.44 2.12
N LEU A 134 12.47 -9.18 1.79
CA LEU A 134 12.42 -8.10 2.78
C LEU A 134 11.32 -8.31 3.82
N HIS A 135 10.13 -8.75 3.44
CA HIS A 135 9.06 -9.10 4.37
C HIS A 135 9.43 -10.30 5.24
N TYR A 136 10.04 -11.34 4.66
CA TYR A 136 10.55 -12.46 5.46
C TYR A 136 11.56 -11.98 6.51
N LEU A 137 12.53 -11.14 6.13
CA LEU A 137 13.52 -10.60 7.06
C LEU A 137 12.89 -9.68 8.12
N LEU A 138 11.88 -8.89 7.75
CA LEU A 138 11.16 -8.00 8.66
C LEU A 138 10.31 -8.76 9.68
N PHE A 139 9.45 -9.68 9.23
CA PHE A 139 8.47 -10.36 10.09
C PHE A 139 9.05 -11.58 10.81
N ARG A 140 9.91 -12.37 10.16
CA ARG A 140 10.48 -13.61 10.76
C ARG A 140 11.81 -13.37 11.44
N LYS A 141 12.74 -12.65 10.80
CA LYS A 141 14.08 -12.42 11.35
C LYS A 141 14.18 -11.13 12.19
N LYS A 142 13.13 -10.31 12.22
CA LYS A 142 13.07 -9.03 12.95
C LYS A 142 14.25 -8.10 12.63
N GLN A 143 14.84 -8.24 11.43
CA GLN A 143 15.97 -7.41 11.01
C GLN A 143 15.53 -5.97 10.73
N HIS A 144 16.45 -5.02 10.90
CA HIS A 144 16.19 -3.59 10.69
C HIS A 144 16.15 -3.17 9.21
N VAL A 145 15.54 -3.98 8.34
CA VAL A 145 15.23 -3.63 6.94
C VAL A 145 13.92 -2.82 6.81
N LYS A 146 13.71 -1.92 7.79
CA LYS A 146 12.42 -1.25 8.05
C LYS A 146 11.88 -0.47 6.85
N TYR A 147 12.74 0.08 5.98
CA TYR A 147 12.31 0.94 4.88
C TYR A 147 12.52 0.34 3.49
N LEU A 148 13.39 -0.66 3.38
CA LEU A 148 13.74 -1.26 2.09
C LEU A 148 12.52 -1.90 1.41
N HIS A 149 11.55 -2.42 2.19
CA HIS A 149 10.34 -3.02 1.63
C HIS A 149 9.45 -1.99 0.89
N TYR A 150 9.52 -0.70 1.25
CA TYR A 150 8.85 0.37 0.49
C TYR A 150 9.50 0.61 -0.86
N VAL A 151 10.84 0.50 -0.96
CA VAL A 151 11.56 0.61 -2.23
C VAL A 151 11.15 -0.51 -3.18
N SER A 152 11.03 -1.75 -2.68
CA SER A 152 10.52 -2.84 -3.51
C SER A 152 9.07 -2.66 -3.93
N GLU A 153 8.21 -2.11 -3.07
CA GLU A 153 6.83 -1.78 -3.44
C GLU A 153 6.80 -0.73 -4.57
N MET A 154 7.63 0.32 -4.49
CA MET A 154 7.76 1.31 -5.56
C MET A 154 8.21 0.69 -6.89
N ILE A 155 9.19 -0.22 -6.86
CA ILE A 155 9.66 -0.93 -8.05
C ILE A 155 8.52 -1.72 -8.68
N ILE A 156 7.73 -2.44 -7.86
CA ILE A 156 6.58 -3.23 -8.32
C ILE A 156 5.55 -2.31 -8.98
N HIS A 157 5.10 -1.23 -8.32
CA HIS A 157 4.10 -0.33 -8.90
C HIS A 157 4.61 0.34 -10.18
N SER A 158 5.88 0.75 -10.22
CA SER A 158 6.51 1.30 -11.43
C SER A 158 6.56 0.28 -12.59
N ALA A 159 6.63 -1.01 -12.28
CA ALA A 159 6.68 -2.08 -13.27
C ALA A 159 5.29 -2.48 -13.81
N ILE A 160 4.23 -2.30 -13.01
CA ILE A 160 2.83 -2.62 -13.37
C ILE A 160 2.16 -1.45 -14.09
N THR A 161 2.27 -0.24 -13.51
CA THR A 161 1.61 0.97 -14.00
C THR A 161 2.53 2.15 -13.78
N LEU A 162 3.10 2.70 -14.85
CA LEU A 162 3.87 3.93 -14.78
C LEU A 162 2.92 5.14 -14.71
N ASP A 163 2.23 5.28 -13.58
CA ASP A 163 1.30 6.38 -13.31
C ASP A 163 1.96 7.37 -12.34
N TYR A 164 2.19 8.60 -12.82
CA TYR A 164 2.89 9.63 -12.08
C TYR A 164 2.16 10.05 -10.81
N LEU A 165 0.82 9.99 -10.77
CA LEU A 165 0.04 10.35 -9.57
C LEU A 165 0.12 9.25 -8.52
N ASN A 166 0.05 7.99 -8.95
CA ASN A 166 0.27 6.86 -8.04
C ASN A 166 1.69 6.89 -7.45
N LEU A 167 2.71 7.12 -8.29
CA LEU A 167 4.10 7.23 -7.84
C LEU A 167 4.30 8.42 -6.90
N ALA A 168 3.72 9.59 -7.22
CA ALA A 168 3.78 10.78 -6.37
C ALA A 168 3.11 10.55 -5.01
N TRP A 169 1.99 9.82 -4.98
CA TRP A 169 1.33 9.45 -3.74
C TRP A 169 2.15 8.44 -2.93
N ILE A 170 2.68 7.38 -3.54
CA ILE A 170 3.55 6.40 -2.86
C ILE A 170 4.77 7.12 -2.26
N LEU A 171 5.43 7.98 -3.04
CA LEU A 171 6.56 8.79 -2.58
C LEU A 171 6.19 9.68 -1.40
N SER A 172 5.06 10.39 -1.50
CA SER A 172 4.54 11.24 -0.43
C SER A 172 4.27 10.44 0.84
N PHE A 173 3.59 9.31 0.72
CA PHE A 173 3.25 8.43 1.83
C PHE A 173 4.51 7.85 2.50
N THR A 174 5.48 7.38 1.71
CA THR A 174 6.77 6.89 2.23
C THR A 174 7.55 8.00 2.94
N ALA A 175 7.63 9.20 2.35
CA ALA A 175 8.32 10.35 2.95
C ALA A 175 7.68 10.75 4.29
N ILE A 176 6.35 10.89 4.33
CA ILE A 176 5.59 11.22 5.56
C ILE A 176 5.85 10.17 6.65
N ASN A 177 5.82 8.88 6.32
CA ASN A 177 6.08 7.81 7.28
C ASN A 177 7.50 7.83 7.85
N ILE A 178 8.51 8.14 7.02
CA ILE A 178 9.90 8.30 7.47
C ILE A 178 10.01 9.51 8.40
N LEU A 179 9.46 10.66 8.01
CA LEU A 179 9.53 11.91 8.77
C LEU A 179 8.81 11.83 10.12
N ASN A 180 7.65 11.18 10.18
CA ASN A 180 6.90 11.02 11.43
C ASN A 180 7.56 10.12 12.47
N ARG A 181 8.42 9.20 12.02
CA ARG A 181 9.10 8.28 12.93
C ARG A 181 10.33 8.89 13.60
N ASN A 182 10.88 9.93 13.01
CA ASN A 182 12.04 10.66 13.52
C ASN A 182 11.66 11.87 14.41
N LYS A 183 10.35 12.08 14.68
CA LYS A 183 9.81 13.12 15.56
C LYS A 183 9.15 12.52 16.79
#